data_AF-A0A7V1Q198-F1
#
_entry.id   AF-A0A7V1Q198-F1
#
_cell.length_a   1.000
_cell.length_b   1.000
_cell.length_c   1.000
_cell.angle_alpha   90.00
_cell.angle_beta   90.00
_cell.angle_gamma   90.00
#
_symmetry.space_group_name_H-M   'P 1'
#
loop_
_entity.id
_entity.type
_entity.pdbx_description
1 polymer ?
#
loop_
_entity_poly.entity_id
_entity_poly.type
_entity_poly.pdbx_seq_one_letter_code
_entity_poly.pdbx_strand_id
1 'polypeptide(L)'
;MRSPSADGPLGSTMVPARAPQVAASAMTRFELIEETDSPTGWMYRVRLEQARAEPRELWVTMSFQDYEHWSGGIRPPADVLESLLRCIAEASDTTNLPDPLPDPLPERFDAARVRRWIPSLDDRLRGSGWP
;
A
#
# COMPACT_ATOMS: atom_id res chain seq x y z
N MET A 1 37.60 -58.31 21.28
CA MET A 1 37.81 -56.90 21.65
C MET A 1 37.71 -56.03 20.42
N ARG A 2 36.62 -55.27 20.28
CA ARG A 2 36.52 -53.88 19.80
C ARG A 2 35.03 -53.54 19.66
N SER A 3 34.63 -52.53 20.43
CA SER A 3 33.28 -51.97 20.55
C SER A 3 32.90 -51.13 19.30
N PRO A 4 31.62 -50.73 19.15
CA PRO A 4 31.02 -50.29 17.90
C PRO A 4 31.23 -48.78 17.65
N SER A 5 31.30 -48.37 16.38
CA SER A 5 31.20 -46.96 15.99
C SER A 5 29.82 -46.67 15.44
N ALA A 6 29.24 -45.60 15.98
CA ALA A 6 27.94 -45.06 15.63
C ALA A 6 27.97 -44.46 14.23
N ASP A 7 27.08 -44.96 13.36
CA ASP A 7 26.77 -44.33 12.08
C ASP A 7 25.43 -43.60 12.25
N GLY A 8 25.51 -42.28 12.42
CA GLY A 8 24.36 -41.39 12.49
C GLY A 8 24.10 -40.78 11.11
N PRO A 9 22.84 -40.70 10.64
CA PRO A 9 22.58 -40.13 9.32
C PRO A 9 22.71 -38.61 9.34
N LEU A 10 23.63 -38.08 8.53
CA LEU A 10 23.69 -36.66 8.20
C LEU A 10 22.54 -36.34 7.23
N GLY A 11 21.41 -35.93 7.80
CA GLY A 11 20.34 -35.27 7.07
C GLY A 11 20.83 -33.94 6.48
N SER A 12 21.36 -33.97 5.26
CA SER A 12 21.56 -32.77 4.47
C SER A 12 20.24 -32.42 3.79
N THR A 13 19.48 -31.54 4.43
CA THR A 13 18.33 -30.88 3.83
C THR A 13 18.79 -30.12 2.59
N MET A 14 18.49 -30.70 1.43
CA MET A 14 18.63 -30.05 0.13
C MET A 14 17.65 -28.87 0.10
N VAL A 15 18.18 -27.66 0.21
CA VAL A 15 17.43 -26.42 -0.03
C VAL A 15 16.93 -26.44 -1.47
N PRO A 16 15.62 -26.38 -1.75
CA PRO A 16 15.16 -26.35 -3.14
C PRO A 16 15.59 -25.02 -3.78
N ALA A 17 16.20 -25.15 -4.95
CA ALA A 17 16.51 -24.04 -5.84
C ALA A 17 15.21 -23.30 -6.17
N ARG A 18 15.14 -22.02 -5.77
CA ARG A 18 14.02 -21.13 -6.05
C ARG A 18 13.94 -20.94 -7.57
N ALA A 19 12.92 -21.54 -8.18
CA ALA A 19 12.59 -21.39 -9.59
C ALA A 19 12.47 -19.91 -9.99
N PRO A 20 12.73 -19.54 -11.27
CA PRO A 20 12.52 -18.18 -11.74
C PRO A 20 11.05 -17.82 -11.57
N GLN A 21 10.79 -16.93 -10.61
CA GLN A 21 9.47 -16.43 -10.29
C GLN A 21 9.01 -15.58 -11.47
N VAL A 22 8.24 -16.21 -12.36
CA VAL A 22 7.49 -15.55 -13.43
C VAL A 22 6.81 -14.34 -12.81
N ALA A 23 7.04 -13.16 -13.37
CA ALA A 23 6.63 -11.87 -12.81
C ALA A 23 5.12 -11.83 -12.57
N ALA A 24 4.69 -12.23 -11.37
CA ALA A 24 3.39 -11.87 -10.85
C ALA A 24 3.36 -10.34 -10.87
N SER A 25 2.35 -9.78 -11.54
CA SER A 25 2.08 -8.34 -11.56
C SER A 25 2.32 -7.78 -10.16
N ALA A 26 3.17 -6.77 -10.06
CA ALA A 26 3.48 -6.10 -8.80
C ALA A 26 2.22 -5.39 -8.34
N MET A 27 1.31 -6.10 -7.68
CA MET A 27 0.03 -5.58 -7.27
C MET A 27 0.22 -4.91 -5.91
N THR A 28 -0.05 -3.61 -5.87
CA THR A 28 -0.09 -2.84 -4.62
C THR A 28 -1.51 -2.91 -4.05
N ARG A 29 -1.67 -3.34 -2.80
CA ARG A 29 -2.97 -3.45 -2.12
C ARG A 29 -2.96 -2.70 -0.80
N PHE A 30 -4.04 -1.96 -0.54
CA PHE A 30 -4.28 -1.32 0.75
C PHE A 30 -5.50 -1.95 1.43
N GLU A 31 -5.44 -2.04 2.76
CA GLU A 31 -6.54 -2.42 3.64
C GLU A 31 -6.71 -1.35 4.71
N LEU A 32 -7.93 -0.84 4.87
CA LEU A 32 -8.27 0.09 5.93
C LEU A 32 -8.46 -0.67 7.24
N ILE A 33 -7.65 -0.35 8.25
CA ILE A 33 -7.69 -1.02 9.56
C ILE A 33 -8.53 -0.23 10.55
N GLU A 34 -8.33 1.08 10.58
CA GLU A 34 -8.93 1.95 11.60
C GLU A 34 -9.07 3.38 11.10
N GLU A 35 -10.20 4.00 11.45
CA GLU A 35 -10.48 5.43 11.29
C GLU A 35 -10.52 6.08 12.68
N THR A 36 -9.86 7.22 12.83
CA THR A 36 -9.86 8.02 14.06
C THR A 36 -10.18 9.48 13.71
N ASP A 37 -11.22 10.01 14.32
CA ASP A 37 -11.56 11.43 14.22
C ASP A 37 -10.47 12.31 14.83
N SER A 38 -10.21 13.45 14.21
CA SER A 38 -9.32 14.47 14.72
C SER A 38 -9.95 15.87 14.59
N PRO A 39 -9.44 16.89 15.29
CA PRO A 39 -9.98 18.25 15.19
C PRO A 39 -9.91 18.88 13.78
N THR A 40 -9.10 18.33 12.88
CA THR A 40 -8.85 18.92 11.54
C THR A 40 -9.20 17.98 10.38
N GLY A 41 -9.79 16.81 10.66
CA GLY A 41 -10.03 15.78 9.67
C GLY A 41 -10.01 14.39 10.29
N TRP A 42 -9.54 13.41 9.52
CA TRP A 42 -9.44 12.01 9.94
C TRP A 42 -8.01 11.53 9.85
N MET A 43 -7.66 10.61 10.74
CA MET A 43 -6.43 9.83 10.70
C MET A 43 -6.79 8.37 10.52
N TYR A 44 -6.06 7.71 9.63
CA TYR A 44 -6.34 6.36 9.21
C TYR A 44 -5.12 5.48 9.37
N ARG A 45 -5.32 4.31 9.95
CA ARG A 45 -4.33 3.24 9.93
C ARG A 45 -4.64 2.33 8.76
N VAL A 46 -3.68 2.15 7.87
CA VAL A 46 -3.83 1.33 6.67
C VAL A 46 -2.71 0.30 6.61
N ARG A 47 -3.04 -0.89 6.15
CA ARG A 47 -2.06 -1.93 5.85
C ARG A 47 -1.76 -1.93 4.35
N LEU A 48 -0.49 -1.83 4.01
CA LEU A 48 0.05 -1.93 2.66
C LEU A 48 0.62 -3.33 2.44
N GLU A 49 0.15 -4.00 1.41
CA GLU A 49 0.70 -5.26 0.90
C GLU A 49 1.27 -5.03 -0.50
N GLN A 50 2.52 -5.47 -0.71
CA GLN A 50 3.20 -5.40 -1.99
C GLN A 50 3.80 -6.76 -2.32
N ALA A 51 3.77 -7.17 -3.59
CA ALA A 51 4.15 -8.53 -4.01
C ALA A 51 5.58 -8.98 -3.62
N ARG A 52 6.49 -8.05 -3.31
CA ARG A 52 7.90 -8.33 -2.99
C ARG A 52 8.39 -7.72 -1.68
N ALA A 53 7.48 -7.22 -0.84
CA ALA A 53 7.83 -6.63 0.45
C ALA A 53 6.97 -7.20 1.58
N GLU A 54 7.53 -7.19 2.79
CA GLU A 54 6.74 -7.46 3.99
C GLU A 54 5.59 -6.46 4.11
N PRO A 55 4.39 -6.90 4.53
CA PRO A 55 3.28 -6.00 4.81
C PRO A 55 3.68 -4.93 5.84
N ARG A 56 3.22 -3.70 5.63
CA ARG A 56 3.54 -2.57 6.53
C ARG A 56 2.30 -1.81 6.89
N GLU A 57 2.27 -1.25 8.09
CA GLU A 57 1.24 -0.30 8.49
C GLU A 57 1.69 1.13 8.20
N LEU A 58 0.79 1.93 7.65
CA LEU A 58 1.00 3.34 7.37
C LEU A 58 -0.11 4.16 8.05
N TRP A 59 0.20 5.42 8.32
CA TRP A 59 -0.77 6.40 8.81
C TRP A 59 -1.05 7.43 7.73
N VAL A 60 -2.33 7.57 7.37
CA VAL A 60 -2.80 8.53 6.38
C VAL A 60 -3.72 9.53 7.03
N THR A 61 -3.50 10.81 6.81
CA THR A 61 -4.43 11.86 7.27
C THR A 61 -5.17 12.49 6.09
N MET A 62 -6.45 12.75 6.29
CA MET A 62 -7.29 13.48 5.33
C MET A 62 -7.92 14.67 6.04
N SER A 63 -7.62 15.88 5.57
CA SER A 63 -8.20 17.09 6.14
C SER A 63 -9.67 17.24 5.75
N PHE A 64 -10.44 17.99 6.55
CA PHE A 64 -11.81 18.35 6.16
C PHE A 64 -11.85 19.10 4.81
N GLN A 65 -10.82 19.87 4.49
CA GLN A 65 -10.75 20.64 3.23
C GLN A 65 -10.55 19.73 2.02
N ASP A 66 -9.66 18.73 2.11
CA ASP A 66 -9.45 17.77 1.02
C ASP A 66 -10.69 16.88 0.85
N TYR A 67 -11.30 16.45 1.96
CA TYR A 67 -12.56 15.72 1.93
C TYR A 67 -13.66 16.52 1.23
N GLU A 68 -13.91 17.76 1.64
CA GLU A 68 -14.94 18.62 1.03
C GLU A 68 -14.64 18.88 -0.45
N HIS A 69 -13.37 19.08 -0.79
CA HIS A 69 -12.94 19.30 -2.17
C HIS A 69 -13.26 18.13 -3.11
N TRP A 70 -13.11 16.89 -2.63
CA TRP A 70 -13.30 15.69 -3.44
C TRP A 70 -14.71 15.10 -3.35
N SER A 71 -15.37 15.22 -2.20
CA SER A 71 -16.67 14.58 -1.95
C SER A 71 -17.84 15.54 -1.96
N GLY A 72 -17.62 16.84 -1.69
CA GLY A 72 -18.69 17.82 -1.46
C GLY A 72 -19.63 17.42 -0.32
N GLY A 73 -19.15 16.61 0.63
CA GLY A 73 -19.97 16.08 1.72
C GLY A 73 -20.92 14.95 1.33
N ILE A 74 -20.86 14.44 0.09
CA ILE A 74 -21.83 13.45 -0.43
C ILE A 74 -21.48 12.01 0.01
N ARG A 75 -20.23 11.75 0.40
CA ARG A 75 -19.70 10.40 0.65
C ARG A 75 -19.06 10.26 2.02
N PRO A 76 -19.07 9.06 2.63
CA PRO A 76 -18.31 8.80 3.84
C PRO A 76 -16.81 9.12 3.67
N PRO A 77 -16.14 9.66 4.71
CA PRO A 77 -14.69 9.91 4.68
C PRO A 77 -13.86 8.67 4.34
N ALA A 78 -14.20 7.50 4.90
CA ALA A 78 -13.54 6.23 4.60
C ALA A 78 -13.56 5.88 3.10
N ASP A 79 -14.71 6.02 2.43
CA ASP A 79 -14.83 5.71 0.98
C ASP A 79 -13.94 6.63 0.13
N VAL A 80 -13.81 7.89 0.54
CA VAL A 80 -12.93 8.87 -0.12
C VAL A 80 -11.47 8.45 0.05
N LEU A 81 -11.08 8.03 1.27
CA LEU A 81 -9.75 7.52 1.53
C LEU A 81 -9.47 6.23 0.74
N GLU A 82 -10.38 5.27 0.70
CA GLU A 82 -10.19 4.03 -0.07
C GLU A 82 -9.94 4.33 -1.56
N SER A 83 -10.64 5.32 -2.10
CA SER A 83 -10.45 5.74 -3.48
C SER A 83 -9.13 6.48 -3.70
N LEU A 84 -8.69 7.28 -2.72
CA LEU A 84 -7.33 7.84 -2.69
C LEU A 84 -6.28 6.73 -2.72
N LEU A 85 -6.39 5.72 -1.85
CA LEU A 85 -5.45 4.59 -1.75
C LEU A 85 -5.41 3.76 -3.04
N ARG A 86 -6.56 3.57 -3.68
CA ARG A 86 -6.66 2.92 -5.00
C ARG A 86 -5.92 3.73 -6.08
N CYS A 87 -6.05 5.06 -6.09
CA CYS A 87 -5.28 5.91 -6.99
C CYS A 87 -3.76 5.76 -6.75
N ILE A 88 -3.32 5.65 -5.49
CA ILE A 88 -1.92 5.42 -5.14
C ILE A 88 -1.44 4.05 -5.64
N ALA A 89 -2.24 2.99 -5.47
CA ALA A 89 -1.89 1.65 -5.94
C ALA A 89 -1.71 1.62 -7.45
N GLU A 90 -2.67 2.16 -8.20
CA GLU A 90 -2.59 2.21 -9.66
C GLU A 90 -1.43 3.08 -10.17
N ALA A 91 -1.14 4.18 -9.47
CA ALA A 91 -0.02 5.05 -9.75
C ALA A 91 1.32 4.34 -9.50
N SER A 92 1.42 3.55 -8.43
CA SER A 92 2.61 2.74 -8.10
C SER A 92 2.86 1.64 -9.14
N ASP A 93 1.78 1.08 -9.70
CA ASP A 93 1.86 0.00 -10.69
C ASP A 93 2.15 0.55 -12.12
N THR A 94 1.99 1.85 -12.35
CA THR A 94 2.18 2.50 -13.67
C THR A 94 3.57 3.14 -13.78
N THR A 95 4.44 2.61 -14.64
CA THR A 95 5.81 3.13 -14.86
C THR A 95 5.88 4.51 -15.54
N ASN A 96 4.76 5.07 -16.02
CA ASN A 96 4.71 6.25 -16.90
C ASN A 96 4.30 7.55 -16.19
N LEU A 97 4.46 7.67 -14.88
CA LEU A 97 4.17 8.93 -14.20
C LEU A 97 5.26 9.99 -14.49
N PRO A 98 4.87 11.27 -14.69
CA PRO A 98 5.82 12.35 -14.94
C PRO A 98 6.76 12.57 -13.75
N ASP A 99 6.28 12.32 -12.53
CA ASP A 99 7.06 12.27 -11.30
C ASP A 99 6.86 10.91 -10.61
N PRO A 100 7.93 10.18 -10.25
CA PRO A 100 7.79 8.90 -9.58
C PRO A 100 7.25 9.07 -8.16
N LEU A 101 6.36 8.16 -7.74
CA LEU A 101 5.96 8.07 -6.34
C LEU A 101 7.19 7.75 -5.46
N PRO A 102 7.19 8.21 -4.20
CA PRO A 102 8.23 7.80 -3.26
C PRO A 102 8.18 6.28 -3.06
N ASP A 103 9.30 5.62 -3.32
CA ASP A 103 9.51 4.19 -3.07
C ASP A 103 10.66 4.00 -2.05
N PRO A 104 10.39 3.55 -0.82
CA PRO A 104 9.07 3.14 -0.31
C PRO A 104 8.15 4.33 0.04
N LEU A 105 6.84 4.07 0.10
CA LEU A 105 5.88 5.03 0.64
C LEU A 105 6.25 5.38 2.10
N PRO A 106 6.15 6.66 2.50
CA PRO A 106 6.40 7.05 3.88
C PRO A 106 5.45 6.36 4.87
N GLU A 107 5.94 6.01 6.06
CA GLU A 107 5.11 5.46 7.15
C GLU A 107 3.96 6.39 7.57
N ARG A 108 4.12 7.70 7.33
CA ARG A 108 3.08 8.72 7.58
C ARG A 108 3.01 9.72 6.42
N PHE A 109 1.82 9.98 5.92
CA PHE A 109 1.59 11.02 4.92
C PHE A 109 0.16 11.57 4.98
N ASP A 110 -0.05 12.70 4.33
CA ASP A 110 -1.35 13.38 4.25
C ASP A 110 -1.87 13.39 2.81
N ALA A 111 -3.19 13.49 2.67
CA ALA A 111 -3.90 13.58 1.41
C ALA A 111 -3.37 14.69 0.49
N ALA A 112 -3.02 15.85 1.04
CA ALA A 112 -2.48 16.97 0.28
C ALA A 112 -1.09 16.67 -0.31
N ARG A 113 -0.28 15.84 0.36
CA ARG A 113 0.99 15.35 -0.14
C ARG A 113 0.80 14.40 -1.31
N VAL A 114 -0.22 13.54 -1.27
CA VAL A 114 -0.56 12.64 -2.39
C VAL A 114 -0.93 13.42 -3.64
N ARG A 115 -1.66 14.54 -3.51
CA ARG A 115 -1.99 15.45 -4.64
C ARG A 115 -0.75 15.97 -5.38
N ARG A 116 0.36 16.12 -4.66
CA ARG A 116 1.64 16.55 -5.26
C ARG A 116 2.35 15.40 -5.97
N TRP A 117 2.13 14.16 -5.55
CA TRP A 117 2.71 12.98 -6.19
C TRP A 117 1.91 12.55 -7.43
N ILE A 118 0.61 12.77 -7.42
CA ILE A 118 -0.30 12.35 -8.49
C ILE A 118 -1.05 13.59 -8.96
N PRO A 119 -0.53 14.37 -9.92
CA PRO A 119 -1.17 15.62 -10.36
C PRO A 119 -2.60 15.44 -10.89
N SER A 120 -2.93 14.27 -11.42
CA SER A 120 -4.28 13.93 -11.91
C SER A 120 -5.24 13.44 -10.81
N LEU A 121 -4.81 13.40 -9.55
CA LEU A 121 -5.60 12.85 -8.44
C LEU A 121 -6.93 13.57 -8.25
N ASP A 122 -6.92 14.90 -8.30
CA ASP A 122 -8.12 15.71 -8.07
C ASP A 122 -9.19 15.40 -9.14
N ASP A 123 -8.79 15.28 -10.40
CA ASP A 123 -9.72 14.93 -11.49
C ASP A 123 -10.26 13.51 -11.34
N ARG A 124 -9.43 12.58 -10.87
CA ARG A 124 -9.84 11.19 -10.63
C ARG A 124 -10.82 11.04 -9.47
N LEU A 125 -10.58 11.73 -8.36
CA LEU A 125 -11.49 11.71 -7.21
C LEU A 125 -12.75 12.56 -7.45
N ARG A 126 -12.70 13.61 -8.28
CA ARG A 126 -13.89 14.42 -8.57
C ARG A 126 -14.72 13.90 -9.73
N GLY A 127 -14.11 13.18 -10.67
CA GLY A 127 -14.78 12.63 -11.85
C GLY A 127 -15.87 11.63 -11.50
N SER A 128 -16.87 11.49 -12.38
CA SER A 128 -17.99 10.53 -12.25
C SER A 128 -17.57 9.06 -12.42
N GLY A 129 -16.31 8.80 -12.79
CA GLY A 129 -15.72 7.47 -12.87
C GLY A 129 -15.12 7.06 -11.54
N TRP A 130 -15.93 7.02 -10.49
CA TRP A 130 -15.58 6.26 -9.29
C TRP A 130 -15.70 4.78 -9.67
N PRO A 131 -14.64 3.96 -9.54
CA PRO A 131 -14.75 2.53 -9.77
C PRO A 131 -15.53 1.84 -8.65
#